data_AF-A0A562D781-F1
#
_entry.id   AF-A0A562D781-F1
#
_cell.length_a   1.000
_cell.length_b   1.000
_cell.length_c   1.000
_cell.angle_alpha   90.00
_cell.angle_beta   90.00
_cell.angle_gamma   90.00
#
_symmetry.space_group_name_H-M   'P 1'
#
loop_
_entity.id
_entity.type
_entity.pdbx_description
1 polymer ?
#
loop_
_entity_poly.entity_id
_entity_poly.type
_entity_poly.pdbx_seq_one_letter_code
_entity_poly.pdbx_strand_id
1 'polypeptide(L)'
;MRRSLKQPVPDNRSHTVASRVAIKQHPLHPILVVYPVAALTLLPLADLLYLWLGDPFWAQAAWWLSVLGLGGGVFAALFGIADMFLIRVVRRHVSAWIHFLAGVMLLALAAAGVSLRLPDPAAAIWPWGLLLSGAGMVMVVIVGWLGGALTFRHGIGVYGYKAAGEEGGDDAPPAA
;
A
#
# COMPACT_ATOMS: atom_id res chain seq x y z
N MET A 1 -32.01 7.93 34.36
CA MET A 1 -31.00 6.85 34.39
C MET A 1 -30.86 6.24 33.01
N ARG A 2 -29.79 6.55 32.25
CA ARG A 2 -29.52 5.84 30.98
C ARG A 2 -28.82 4.53 31.34
N ARG A 3 -29.50 3.41 31.09
CA ARG A 3 -28.91 2.06 31.12
C ARG A 3 -27.63 2.07 30.27
N SER A 4 -26.58 1.48 30.81
CA SER A 4 -25.30 1.22 30.13
C SER A 4 -25.52 0.85 28.66
N LEU A 5 -25.07 1.71 27.75
CA LEU A 5 -25.04 1.44 26.31
C LEU A 5 -23.91 0.43 26.06
N LYS A 6 -24.15 -0.83 26.38
CA LYS A 6 -23.26 -1.91 25.98
C LYS A 6 -23.35 -2.01 24.46
N GLN A 7 -22.22 -1.86 23.76
CA GLN A 7 -22.21 -2.01 22.31
C GLN A 7 -22.78 -3.40 21.94
N PRO A 8 -23.73 -3.47 20.99
CA PRO A 8 -24.22 -4.75 20.52
C PRO A 8 -23.06 -5.51 19.88
N VAL A 9 -22.85 -6.75 20.33
CA VAL A 9 -21.85 -7.66 19.77
C VAL A 9 -22.52 -8.42 18.62
N PRO A 10 -22.03 -8.31 17.37
CA PRO A 10 -22.58 -9.06 16.24
C PRO A 10 -22.45 -10.57 16.44
N ASP A 11 -23.46 -11.32 15.98
CA ASP A 11 -23.49 -12.80 16.06
C ASP A 11 -22.46 -13.45 15.11
N ASN A 12 -22.09 -12.75 14.03
CA ASN A 12 -20.97 -13.11 13.15
C ASN A 12 -19.76 -12.18 13.38
N ARG A 13 -18.74 -12.68 14.08
CA ARG A 13 -17.47 -11.95 14.15
C ARG A 13 -16.77 -12.11 12.81
N SER A 14 -16.55 -11.02 12.07
CA SER A 14 -15.71 -11.05 10.87
C SER A 14 -14.33 -11.58 11.26
N HIS A 15 -13.87 -12.65 10.61
CA HIS A 15 -12.53 -13.18 10.84
C HIS A 15 -11.50 -12.13 10.45
N THR A 16 -10.80 -11.58 11.44
CA THR A 16 -9.76 -10.57 11.24
C THR A 16 -8.41 -11.10 11.70
N VAL A 17 -7.40 -10.84 10.90
CA VAL A 17 -6.00 -11.15 11.17
C VAL A 17 -5.29 -9.84 11.44
N ALA A 18 -4.97 -9.58 12.71
CA ALA A 18 -4.32 -8.34 13.12
C ALA A 18 -2.88 -8.25 12.58
N SER A 19 -2.49 -7.04 12.19
CA SER A 19 -1.09 -6.71 11.87
C SER A 19 -0.21 -6.90 13.11
N ARG A 20 0.98 -7.47 12.93
CA ARG A 20 2.00 -7.60 13.98
C ARG A 20 2.89 -6.37 14.06
N VAL A 21 2.97 -5.59 12.99
CA VAL A 21 3.76 -4.36 12.93
C VAL A 21 2.85 -3.13 13.04
N ALA A 22 2.39 -2.87 14.26
CA ALA A 22 1.45 -1.81 14.59
C ALA A 22 1.90 -1.00 15.82
N ILE A 23 1.54 0.29 15.86
CA ILE A 23 1.73 1.16 17.04
C ILE A 23 0.34 1.43 17.61
N LYS A 24 0.09 1.05 18.88
CA LYS A 24 -1.23 1.24 19.52
C LYS A 24 -2.40 0.75 18.63
N GLN A 25 -2.26 -0.43 18.02
CA GLN A 25 -3.26 -1.02 17.11
C GLN A 25 -3.44 -0.30 15.75
N HIS A 26 -2.59 0.67 15.44
CA HIS A 26 -2.53 1.31 14.13
C HIS A 26 -1.51 0.58 13.23
N PRO A 27 -1.96 -0.15 12.20
CA PRO A 27 -1.07 -0.93 11.33
C PRO A 27 -0.21 0.02 10.49
N LEU A 28 1.11 -0.18 10.49
CA LEU A 28 2.02 0.77 9.85
C LEU A 28 1.96 0.71 8.33
N HIS A 29 1.82 -0.48 7.75
CA HIS A 29 1.77 -0.63 6.29
C HIS A 29 0.61 0.17 5.64
N PRO A 30 -0.66 0.04 6.07
CA PRO A 30 -1.78 0.83 5.53
C PRO A 30 -1.64 2.35 5.69
N ILE A 31 -0.95 2.82 6.74
CA ILE A 31 -0.68 4.26 6.94
C ILE A 31 0.37 4.74 5.95
N LEU A 32 1.42 3.96 5.75
CA LEU A 32 2.56 4.35 4.94
C LEU A 32 2.29 4.27 3.44
N VAL A 33 1.39 3.40 2.97
CA VAL A 33 1.06 3.30 1.54
C VAL A 33 0.38 4.55 0.98
N VAL A 34 -0.19 5.43 1.83
CA VAL A 34 -0.84 6.66 1.39
C VAL A 34 0.12 7.58 0.62
N TYR A 35 1.37 7.68 1.08
CA TYR A 35 2.39 8.54 0.48
C TYR A 35 2.81 8.11 -0.94
N PRO A 36 3.27 6.86 -1.17
CA PRO A 36 3.63 6.42 -2.51
C PRO A 36 2.43 6.36 -3.45
N VAL A 37 1.23 6.03 -2.95
CA VAL A 37 0.00 6.05 -3.77
C VAL A 37 -0.27 7.46 -4.30
N ALA A 38 -0.25 8.47 -3.43
CA ALA A 38 -0.44 9.85 -3.85
C ALA A 38 0.66 10.30 -4.82
N ALA A 39 1.93 10.05 -4.48
CA ALA A 39 3.06 10.49 -5.29
C ALA A 39 3.07 9.89 -6.70
N LEU A 40 2.87 8.58 -6.83
CA LEU A 40 2.88 7.87 -8.11
C LEU A 40 1.62 8.12 -8.94
N THR A 41 0.50 8.49 -8.31
CA THR A 41 -0.72 8.92 -9.03
C THR A 41 -0.56 10.32 -9.62
N LEU A 42 0.10 11.23 -8.90
CA LEU A 42 0.34 12.60 -9.38
C LEU A 42 1.51 12.69 -10.38
N LEU A 43 2.43 11.73 -10.36
CA LEU A 43 3.60 11.70 -11.23
C LEU A 43 3.28 11.87 -12.74
N PRO A 44 2.41 11.07 -13.37
CA PRO A 44 2.09 11.27 -14.79
C PRO A 44 1.37 12.59 -15.06
N LEU A 45 0.67 13.17 -14.08
CA LEU A 45 0.05 14.49 -14.24
C LEU A 45 1.12 15.58 -14.31
N ALA A 46 2.17 15.50 -13.49
CA ALA A 46 3.31 16.40 -13.58
C ALA A 46 4.04 16.27 -14.92
N ASP A 47 4.25 15.04 -15.41
CA ASP A 47 4.84 14.81 -16.74
C ASP A 47 3.99 15.48 -17.85
N LEU A 48 2.66 15.30 -17.82
CA LEU A 48 1.75 15.91 -18.79
C LEU A 48 1.74 17.44 -18.71
N LEU A 49 1.80 18.00 -17.50
CA LEU A 49 1.85 19.45 -17.30
C LEU A 49 3.16 20.06 -17.81
N TYR A 50 4.28 19.36 -17.65
CA TYR A 50 5.54 19.76 -18.28
C TYR A 50 5.41 19.78 -19.80
N LEU A 51 4.86 18.72 -20.40
CA LEU A 51 4.69 18.64 -21.86
C LEU A 51 3.72 19.70 -22.41
N TRP A 52 2.72 20.09 -21.61
CA TRP A 52 1.71 21.05 -22.03
C TRP A 52 2.16 22.51 -21.83
N LEU A 53 2.82 22.81 -20.72
CA LEU A 53 3.19 24.18 -20.33
C LEU A 53 4.63 24.53 -20.68
N GLY A 54 5.52 23.56 -20.81
CA GLY A 54 6.96 23.76 -21.03
C GLY A 54 7.72 24.33 -19.82
N ASP A 55 7.07 24.45 -18.65
CA ASP A 55 7.67 25.00 -17.44
C ASP A 55 8.53 23.95 -16.72
N PRO A 56 9.86 24.18 -16.54
CA PRO A 56 10.76 23.27 -15.84
C PRO A 56 10.34 22.88 -14.42
N PHE A 57 9.51 23.69 -13.75
CA PHE A 57 8.93 23.35 -12.45
C PHE A 57 8.27 21.97 -12.44
N TRP A 58 7.50 21.64 -13.49
CA TRP A 58 6.76 20.38 -13.55
C TRP A 58 7.68 19.17 -13.75
N ALA A 59 8.79 19.32 -14.48
CA ALA A 59 9.80 18.27 -14.56
C ALA A 59 10.50 18.03 -13.22
N GLN A 60 10.78 19.11 -12.48
CA GLN A 60 11.35 19.02 -11.15
C GLN A 60 10.37 18.41 -10.13
N ALA A 61 9.08 18.74 -10.25
CA ALA A 61 8.02 18.12 -9.46
C ALA A 61 7.89 16.62 -9.77
N ALA A 62 7.90 16.23 -11.04
CA ALA A 62 7.88 14.84 -11.47
C ALA A 62 9.09 14.05 -10.91
N TRP A 63 10.29 14.65 -10.89
CA TRP A 63 11.45 14.05 -10.22
C TRP A 63 11.18 13.72 -8.75
N TRP A 64 10.72 14.71 -7.97
CA TRP A 64 10.48 14.51 -6.54
C TRP A 64 9.31 13.55 -6.27
N LEU A 65 8.25 13.59 -7.07
CA LEU A 65 7.15 12.62 -7.00
C LEU A 65 7.63 11.19 -7.27
N SER A 66 8.53 11.00 -8.24
CA SER A 66 9.14 9.70 -8.54
C SER A 66 9.97 9.19 -7.36
N VAL A 67 10.84 10.04 -6.79
CA VAL A 67 11.67 9.71 -5.63
C VAL A 67 10.83 9.41 -4.39
N LEU A 68 9.81 10.22 -4.08
CA LEU A 68 8.89 10.00 -2.96
C LEU A 68 8.05 8.73 -3.16
N GLY A 69 7.62 8.47 -4.40
CA GLY A 69 6.92 7.25 -4.78
C GLY A 69 7.74 5.99 -4.51
N LEU A 70 9.00 5.98 -4.96
CA LEU A 70 9.91 4.85 -4.71
C LEU A 70 10.27 4.74 -3.22
N GLY A 71 10.73 5.83 -2.60
CA GLY A 71 11.19 5.83 -1.21
C GLY A 71 10.07 5.47 -0.23
N GLY A 72 8.90 6.10 -0.37
CA GLY A 72 7.72 5.77 0.42
C GLY A 72 7.22 4.34 0.16
N GLY A 73 7.30 3.89 -1.09
CA GLY A 73 6.92 2.53 -1.48
C GLY A 73 7.81 1.47 -0.85
N VAL A 74 9.13 1.65 -0.91
CA VAL A 74 10.11 0.77 -0.25
C VAL A 74 9.86 0.75 1.25
N PHE A 75 9.67 1.92 1.87
CA PHE A 75 9.41 1.98 3.31
C PHE A 75 8.13 1.23 3.68
N ALA A 76 7.02 1.47 2.98
CA ALA A 76 5.77 0.74 3.18
C ALA A 76 5.92 -0.77 2.95
N ALA A 77 6.69 -1.18 1.94
CA ALA A 77 6.94 -2.59 1.63
C ALA A 77 7.69 -3.31 2.75
N LEU A 78 8.64 -2.66 3.45
CA LEU A 78 9.32 -3.25 4.60
C LEU A 78 8.33 -3.70 5.69
N PHE A 79 7.35 -2.85 6.01
CA PHE A 79 6.30 -3.18 6.98
C PHE A 79 5.34 -4.25 6.48
N GLY A 80 4.94 -4.20 5.20
CA GLY A 80 4.06 -5.21 4.61
C GLY A 80 4.71 -6.60 4.53
N ILE A 81 6.00 -6.65 4.18
CA ILE A 81 6.80 -7.87 4.19
C ILE A 81 6.91 -8.42 5.61
N ALA A 82 7.22 -7.55 6.58
CA ALA A 82 7.30 -7.96 7.97
C ALA A 82 5.98 -8.61 8.44
N ASP A 83 4.83 -8.01 8.17
CA ASP A 83 3.53 -8.63 8.50
C ASP A 83 3.31 -9.97 7.79
N MET A 84 3.60 -10.06 6.48
CA MET A 84 3.44 -11.30 5.71
C MET A 84 4.31 -12.45 6.28
N PHE A 85 5.54 -12.18 6.66
CA PHE A 85 6.46 -13.21 7.17
C PHE A 85 6.29 -13.50 8.66
N LEU A 86 5.83 -12.53 9.46
CA LEU A 86 5.55 -12.75 10.86
C LEU A 86 4.21 -13.47 11.09
N ILE A 87 3.23 -13.34 10.18
CA ILE A 87 1.90 -13.93 10.33
C ILE A 87 1.73 -15.14 9.40
N ARG A 88 1.72 -16.34 9.97
CA ARG A 88 1.64 -17.61 9.19
C ARG A 88 0.38 -17.70 8.33
N VAL A 89 -0.75 -17.22 8.84
CA VAL A 89 -2.04 -17.32 8.14
C VAL A 89 -2.03 -16.48 6.85
N VAL A 90 -1.41 -15.29 6.87
CA VAL A 90 -1.32 -14.40 5.69
C VAL A 90 -0.64 -15.11 4.52
N ARG A 91 0.44 -15.86 4.77
CA ARG A 91 1.18 -16.60 3.73
C ARG A 91 0.39 -17.74 3.10
N ARG A 92 -0.70 -18.20 3.72
CA ARG A 92 -1.57 -19.24 3.15
C ARG A 92 -2.60 -18.66 2.17
N HIS A 93 -2.77 -17.33 2.13
CA HIS A 93 -3.71 -16.68 1.23
C HIS A 93 -3.05 -16.34 -0.12
N VAL A 94 -3.57 -16.93 -1.21
CA VAL A 94 -3.14 -16.61 -2.58
C VAL A 94 -3.26 -15.12 -2.90
N SER A 95 -4.31 -14.46 -2.39
CA SER A 95 -4.52 -13.02 -2.57
C SER A 95 -3.38 -12.19 -1.97
N ALA A 96 -2.74 -12.66 -0.89
CA ALA A 96 -1.63 -11.95 -0.27
C ALA A 96 -0.38 -12.00 -1.15
N TRP A 97 -0.11 -13.16 -1.77
CA TRP A 97 0.99 -13.33 -2.73
C TRP A 97 0.77 -12.56 -4.02
N ILE A 98 -0.45 -12.53 -4.55
CA ILE A 98 -0.79 -11.74 -5.75
C ILE A 98 -0.58 -10.25 -5.48
N HIS A 99 -1.06 -9.74 -4.33
CA HIS A 99 -0.83 -8.35 -3.93
C HIS A 99 0.67 -8.05 -3.75
N PHE A 100 1.40 -8.94 -3.06
CA PHE A 100 2.84 -8.80 -2.86
C PHE A 100 3.60 -8.70 -4.18
N LEU A 101 3.33 -9.62 -5.12
CA LEU A 101 3.98 -9.62 -6.43
C LEU A 101 3.66 -8.35 -7.23
N ALA A 102 2.40 -7.91 -7.23
CA ALA A 102 2.01 -6.65 -7.87
C ALA A 102 2.73 -5.44 -7.23
N GLY A 103 2.91 -5.44 -5.91
CA GLY A 103 3.68 -4.42 -5.20
C GLY A 103 5.16 -4.41 -5.59
N VAL A 104 5.79 -5.57 -5.74
CA VAL A 104 7.17 -5.69 -6.23
C VAL A 104 7.29 -5.15 -7.66
N MET A 105 6.33 -5.45 -8.54
CA MET A 105 6.30 -4.90 -9.90
C MET A 105 6.14 -3.37 -9.91
N LEU A 106 5.28 -2.82 -9.05
CA LEU A 106 5.15 -1.37 -8.89
C LEU A 106 6.46 -0.72 -8.44
N LEU A 107 7.16 -1.31 -7.46
CA LEU A 107 8.45 -0.81 -7.00
C LEU A 107 9.53 -0.90 -8.08
N ALA A 108 9.52 -1.96 -8.90
CA ALA A 108 10.43 -2.08 -10.03
C ALA A 108 10.19 -0.98 -11.08
N LEU A 109 8.92 -0.68 -11.40
CA LEU A 109 8.56 0.44 -12.28
C LEU A 109 9.00 1.79 -11.69
N ALA A 110 8.75 2.02 -10.40
CA ALA A 110 9.19 3.24 -9.73
C ALA A 110 10.73 3.39 -9.72
N ALA A 111 11.45 2.30 -9.48
CA ALA A 111 12.92 2.28 -9.52
C ALA A 111 13.47 2.56 -10.93
N ALA A 112 12.84 2.00 -11.96
CA ALA A 112 13.16 2.32 -13.35
C ALA A 112 12.87 3.81 -13.65
N GLY A 113 11.74 4.34 -13.17
CA GLY A 113 11.35 5.74 -13.35
C GLY A 113 12.30 6.74 -12.68
N VAL A 114 12.78 6.44 -11.47
CA VAL A 114 13.83 7.22 -10.79
C VAL A 114 15.15 7.12 -11.54
N SER A 115 15.60 5.91 -11.88
CA SER A 115 16.86 5.71 -12.61
C SER A 115 16.89 6.46 -13.95
N LEU A 116 15.76 6.46 -14.67
CA LEU A 116 15.62 7.16 -15.94
C LEU A 116 15.74 8.68 -15.79
N ARG A 117 15.18 9.26 -14.71
CA ARG A 117 15.16 10.71 -14.46
C ARG A 117 16.40 11.25 -13.77
N LEU A 118 17.25 10.37 -13.22
CA LEU A 118 18.43 10.76 -12.44
C LEU A 118 19.43 11.67 -13.20
N PRO A 119 19.73 11.44 -14.50
CA PRO A 119 20.67 12.30 -15.22
C PRO A 119 20.07 13.65 -15.60
N ASP A 120 18.83 13.64 -16.11
CA ASP A 120 18.09 14.83 -16.54
C ASP A 120 16.59 14.55 -16.43
N PRO A 121 15.90 15.10 -15.42
CA PRO A 121 14.47 14.90 -15.24
C PRO A 121 13.62 15.38 -16.41
N ALA A 122 14.00 16.46 -17.09
CA ALA A 122 13.20 17.07 -18.15
C ALA A 122 13.33 16.26 -19.45
N ALA A 123 14.56 15.88 -19.83
CA ALA A 123 14.81 15.06 -21.01
C ALA A 123 14.23 13.64 -20.88
N ALA A 124 14.13 13.12 -19.66
CA ALA A 124 13.57 11.80 -19.38
C ALA A 124 12.06 11.68 -19.64
N ILE A 125 11.30 12.78 -19.63
CA ILE A 125 9.83 12.75 -19.66
C ILE A 125 9.31 12.12 -20.95
N TRP A 126 9.78 12.59 -22.11
CA TRP A 126 9.27 12.10 -23.40
C TRP A 126 10.24 11.11 -24.08
N PRO A 127 9.76 9.93 -24.55
CA PRO A 127 8.46 9.30 -24.27
C PRO A 127 8.49 8.40 -23.03
N TRP A 128 9.68 7.98 -22.59
CA TRP A 128 9.84 6.87 -21.65
C TRP A 128 9.41 7.22 -20.23
N GLY A 129 9.64 8.45 -19.79
CA GLY A 129 9.24 8.91 -18.48
C GLY A 129 7.73 8.88 -18.29
N LEU A 130 6.98 9.35 -19.29
CA LEU A 130 5.52 9.35 -19.30
C LEU A 130 4.95 7.92 -19.39
N LEU A 131 5.58 7.04 -20.17
CA LEU A 131 5.17 5.63 -20.24
C LEU A 131 5.35 4.91 -18.89
N LEU A 132 6.50 5.11 -18.24
CA LEU A 132 6.77 4.51 -16.92
C LEU A 132 5.86 5.07 -15.83
N SER A 133 5.61 6.38 -15.80
CA SER A 133 4.72 7.00 -14.81
C SER A 133 3.26 6.60 -15.03
N GLY A 134 2.80 6.54 -16.29
CA GLY A 134 1.47 6.05 -16.64
C GLY A 134 1.26 4.58 -16.27
N ALA A 135 2.22 3.71 -16.61
CA ALA A 135 2.20 2.31 -16.19
C ALA A 135 2.23 2.18 -14.66
N GLY A 136 3.03 3.01 -13.98
CA GLY A 136 3.06 3.11 -12.52
C GLY A 136 1.70 3.46 -11.93
N MET A 137 0.99 4.46 -12.47
CA MET A 137 -0.35 4.84 -12.00
C MET A 137 -1.37 3.71 -12.19
N VAL A 138 -1.36 3.01 -13.33
CA VAL A 138 -2.20 1.82 -13.54
C VAL A 138 -1.89 0.76 -12.48
N MET A 139 -0.61 0.55 -12.20
CA MET A 139 -0.20 -0.44 -11.21
C MET A 139 -0.55 -0.04 -9.77
N VAL A 140 -0.54 1.26 -9.44
CA VAL A 140 -1.08 1.77 -8.16
C VAL A 140 -2.54 1.37 -7.99
N VAL A 141 -3.37 1.50 -9.03
CA VAL A 141 -4.78 1.09 -8.98
C VAL A 141 -4.92 -0.41 -8.73
N ILE A 142 -4.14 -1.24 -9.43
CA ILE A 142 -4.18 -2.71 -9.27
C ILE A 142 -3.72 -3.12 -7.86
N VAL A 143 -2.58 -2.60 -7.40
CA VAL A 143 -2.04 -2.89 -6.07
C VAL A 143 -3.00 -2.42 -4.98
N GLY A 144 -3.59 -1.24 -5.13
CA GLY A 144 -4.58 -0.68 -4.21
C GLY A 144 -5.86 -1.52 -4.15
N TRP A 145 -6.36 -1.99 -5.29
CA TRP A 145 -7.53 -2.88 -5.35
C TRP A 145 -7.27 -4.21 -4.63
N LEU A 146 -6.12 -4.83 -4.90
CA LEU A 146 -5.71 -6.09 -4.27
C LEU A 146 -5.50 -5.92 -2.75
N GLY A 147 -4.88 -4.81 -2.33
CA GLY A 147 -4.68 -4.48 -0.92
C GLY A 147 -6.01 -4.25 -0.20
N GLY A 148 -6.91 -3.49 -0.81
CA GLY A 148 -8.28 -3.31 -0.31
C GLY A 148 -9.04 -4.62 -0.18
N ALA A 149 -8.90 -5.54 -1.14
CA ALA A 149 -9.49 -6.87 -1.04
C ALA A 149 -8.91 -7.68 0.14
N LEU A 150 -7.62 -7.58 0.44
CA LEU A 150 -7.04 -8.23 1.63
C LEU A 150 -7.65 -7.67 2.92
N THR A 151 -7.75 -6.35 3.03
CA THR A 151 -8.24 -5.69 4.24
C THR A 151 -9.74 -5.85 4.43
N PHE A 152 -10.54 -5.48 3.42
CA PHE A 152 -11.99 -5.37 3.56
C PHE A 152 -12.73 -6.68 3.30
N ARG A 153 -12.19 -7.58 2.46
CA ARG A 153 -12.83 -8.88 2.16
C ARG A 153 -12.27 -10.02 2.99
N HIS A 154 -10.96 -10.04 3.24
CA HIS A 154 -10.30 -11.13 3.98
C HIS A 154 -9.92 -10.76 5.41
N GLY A 155 -10.17 -9.53 5.85
CA GLY A 155 -9.90 -9.09 7.22
C GLY A 155 -8.41 -9.07 7.59
N ILE A 156 -7.50 -9.00 6.61
CA ILE A 156 -6.05 -9.04 6.84
C ILE A 156 -5.52 -7.62 7.10
N GLY A 157 -4.74 -7.47 8.18
CA GLY A 157 -4.11 -6.20 8.55
C GLY A 157 -5.05 -5.24 9.29
N VAL A 158 -6.21 -5.72 9.75
CA VAL A 158 -7.17 -4.96 10.56
C VAL A 158 -7.23 -5.52 11.97
N TYR A 159 -7.41 -4.61 12.93
CA TYR A 159 -7.60 -4.98 14.31
C TYR A 159 -8.97 -5.63 14.51
N GLY A 160 -8.97 -6.84 15.07
CA GLY A 160 -10.17 -7.55 15.50
C GLY A 160 -10.56 -7.21 16.92
N TYR A 161 -11.85 -7.19 17.22
CA TYR A 161 -12.34 -7.09 18.59
C TYR A 161 -12.01 -8.37 19.37
N LYS A 162 -11.13 -8.30 20.37
CA LYS A 162 -10.95 -9.35 21.39
C LYS A 162 -11.96 -9.14 22.51
N ALA A 163 -12.92 -10.06 22.65
CA ALA A 163 -13.78 -10.09 23.84
C ALA A 163 -12.95 -10.51 25.07
N ALA A 164 -13.23 -9.92 26.23
CA ALA A 164 -12.59 -10.32 27.49
C ALA A 164 -12.93 -11.79 27.80
N GLY A 165 -11.93 -12.69 27.74
CA GLY A 165 -12.05 -14.10 28.12
C GLY A 165 -11.52 -15.14 27.12
N GLU A 166 -11.10 -14.75 25.91
CA GLU A 166 -10.51 -15.70 24.94
C GLU A 166 -8.99 -15.80 25.12
N GLU A 167 -8.57 -16.73 25.99
CA GLU A 167 -7.18 -17.19 26.12
C GLU A 167 -6.86 -18.23 25.04
N GLY A 168 -6.77 -17.78 23.78
CA GLY A 168 -6.25 -18.57 22.67
C GLY A 168 -5.07 -17.82 22.04
N GLY A 169 -3.90 -18.46 21.95
CA GLY A 169 -2.68 -17.83 21.45
C GLY A 169 -2.87 -17.17 20.08
N ASP A 170 -2.22 -16.01 19.88
CA ASP A 170 -2.41 -15.05 18.77
C ASP A 170 -2.29 -15.61 17.33
N ASP A 171 -1.90 -16.88 17.17
CA ASP A 171 -1.60 -17.54 15.90
C ASP A 171 -2.51 -18.72 15.56
N ALA A 172 -3.55 -18.99 16.36
CA ALA A 172 -4.44 -20.12 16.10
C ALA A 172 -5.23 -19.91 14.79
N PRO A 173 -5.25 -20.91 13.88
CA PRO A 173 -6.18 -20.87 12.76
C PRO A 173 -7.63 -20.92 13.28
N PRO A 174 -8.59 -20.27 12.60
CA PRO A 174 -9.98 -20.29 13.03
C PRO A 174 -10.52 -21.73 13.04
N ALA A 175 -11.38 -22.04 14.02
CA ALA A 175 -12.18 -23.25 13.99
C ALA A 175 -13.15 -23.20 12.79
N ALA A 176 -13.29 -24.35 12.12
CA ALA A 176 -14.06 -24.53 10.89
C ALA A 176 -15.56 -24.28 11.08
#